data_AF-A0A816HFV0-F1
#
_entry.id   AF-A0A816HFV0-F1
#
_cell.length_a   1.000
_cell.length_b   1.000
_cell.length_c   1.000
_cell.angle_alpha   90.00
_cell.angle_beta   90.00
_cell.angle_gamma   90.00
#
_symmetry.space_group_name_H-M   'P 1'
#
loop_
_entity.id
_entity.type
_entity.pdbx_description
1 polymer ?
#
loop_
_entity_poly.entity_id
_entity_poly.type
_entity_poly.pdbx_seq_one_letter_code
_entity_poly.pdbx_strand_id
1 'polypeptide(L)'
;MNDYTNIMTISEYWSWLENSFVENIRAQQWYNGDAPRNLSGFIDDKSNRLIGWATMRQLRVRADLCHVHPVSKSLNLTCEVDYSYSNEEQRSFGLKWMNSTLTNYSSSILNAFRYRSSQELDTYTYVGDHGTYNTGGFVYEFRGCLSELRSNLSLLRQFKWIDQYTRAILIQMSLYNPNIQ
;
A
#
# COMPACT_ATOMS: atom_id res chain seq x y z
N MET A 1 -19.62 3.45 7.54
CA MET A 1 -18.19 3.76 7.39
C MET A 1 -17.43 2.69 8.15
N ASN A 2 -16.57 1.93 7.49
CA ASN A 2 -15.75 0.93 8.18
C ASN A 2 -14.59 1.66 8.84
N ASP A 3 -14.60 1.75 10.16
CA ASP A 3 -13.52 2.37 10.92
C ASP A 3 -12.24 1.51 10.78
N TYR A 4 -11.10 2.17 10.56
CA TYR A 4 -9.81 1.49 10.37
C TYR A 4 -9.38 0.73 11.63
N THR A 5 -9.85 1.16 12.80
CA THR A 5 -9.52 0.55 14.10
C THR A 5 -10.05 -0.87 14.26
N ASN A 6 -11.05 -1.25 13.48
CA ASN A 6 -11.72 -2.56 13.56
C ASN A 6 -11.32 -3.53 12.44
N ILE A 7 -10.28 -3.20 11.65
CA ILE A 7 -9.80 -4.07 10.58
C ILE A 7 -9.06 -5.26 11.20
N MET A 8 -9.55 -6.48 10.95
CA MET A 8 -8.94 -7.72 11.45
C MET A 8 -8.40 -8.61 10.32
N THR A 9 -8.90 -8.44 9.10
CA THR A 9 -8.53 -9.29 7.95
C THR A 9 -7.98 -8.49 6.77
N ILE A 10 -7.20 -9.15 5.91
CA ILE A 10 -6.69 -8.56 4.65
C ILE A 10 -7.86 -8.14 3.75
N SER A 11 -8.96 -8.88 3.74
CA SER A 11 -10.14 -8.53 2.93
C SER A 11 -10.81 -7.24 3.43
N GLU A 12 -10.95 -7.09 4.75
CA GLU A 12 -11.45 -5.85 5.35
C GLU A 12 -10.51 -4.67 5.09
N TYR A 13 -9.19 -4.90 5.16
CA TYR A 13 -8.19 -3.88 4.83
C TYR A 13 -8.37 -3.36 3.40
N TRP A 14 -8.50 -4.25 2.42
CA TRP A 14 -8.77 -3.85 1.04
C TRP A 14 -10.11 -3.13 0.89
N SER A 15 -11.16 -3.59 1.57
CA SER A 15 -12.47 -2.94 1.55
C SER A 15 -12.41 -1.52 2.11
N TRP A 16 -11.70 -1.32 3.23
CA TRP A 16 -11.44 0.00 3.79
C TRP A 16 -10.63 0.88 2.83
N LEU A 17 -9.59 0.32 2.22
CA LEU A 17 -8.72 1.06 1.32
C LEU A 17 -9.49 1.55 0.08
N GLU A 18 -10.26 0.66 -0.56
CA GLU A 18 -11.02 0.94 -1.79
C GLU A 18 -12.23 1.87 -1.57
N ASN A 19 -12.91 1.74 -0.43
CA ASN A 19 -14.20 2.40 -0.20
C ASN A 19 -14.15 3.56 0.79
N SER A 20 -13.14 3.65 1.65
CA SER A 20 -13.04 4.71 2.66
C SER A 20 -11.79 5.55 2.43
N PHE A 21 -10.61 4.95 2.42
CA PHE A 21 -9.37 5.71 2.27
C PHE A 21 -9.31 6.50 0.95
N VAL A 22 -9.58 5.84 -0.18
CA VAL A 22 -9.50 6.44 -1.52
C VAL A 22 -10.46 7.62 -1.71
N GLU A 23 -11.66 7.54 -1.13
CA GLU A 23 -12.63 8.63 -1.18
C GLU A 23 -12.15 9.84 -0.38
N ASN A 24 -11.51 9.60 0.77
CA ASN A 24 -11.05 10.67 1.64
C ASN A 24 -9.81 11.40 1.09
N ILE A 25 -8.94 10.75 0.30
CA ILE A 25 -7.72 11.39 -0.23
C ILE A 25 -7.95 12.27 -1.48
N ARG A 26 -9.21 12.50 -1.87
CA ARG A 26 -9.59 13.39 -2.97
C ARG A 26 -10.83 14.18 -2.59
N ALA A 27 -10.85 15.47 -2.88
CA ALA A 27 -12.05 16.28 -2.77
C ALA A 27 -13.23 15.67 -3.56
N GLN A 28 -14.30 15.30 -2.86
CA GLN A 28 -15.53 14.80 -3.47
C GLN A 28 -16.46 15.96 -3.84
N GLN A 29 -17.55 15.63 -4.53
CA GLN A 29 -18.63 16.57 -4.82
C GLN A 29 -19.16 17.22 -3.55
N TRP A 30 -19.65 18.44 -3.70
CA TRP A 30 -20.35 19.15 -2.64
C TRP A 30 -21.68 18.46 -2.32
N TYR A 31 -22.25 18.79 -1.15
CA TYR A 31 -23.54 18.23 -0.70
C TYR A 31 -24.70 18.52 -1.67
N ASN A 32 -24.58 19.56 -2.50
CA ASN A 32 -25.55 19.94 -3.53
C ASN A 32 -25.25 19.30 -4.90
N GLY A 33 -24.29 18.38 -4.98
CA GLY A 33 -23.88 17.71 -6.22
C GLY A 33 -22.90 18.49 -7.10
N ASP A 34 -22.52 19.72 -6.71
CA ASP A 34 -21.58 20.51 -7.48
C ASP A 34 -20.18 19.88 -7.48
N ALA A 35 -19.49 20.02 -8.61
CA ALA A 35 -18.10 19.60 -8.72
C ALA A 35 -17.20 20.44 -7.80
N PRO A 36 -16.17 19.84 -7.18
CA PRO A 36 -15.23 20.54 -6.31
C PRO A 36 -14.22 21.36 -7.13
N ARG A 37 -14.69 22.40 -7.81
CA ARG A 37 -13.87 23.27 -8.66
C ARG A 37 -12.80 23.96 -7.81
N ASN A 38 -11.60 24.09 -8.36
CA ASN A 38 -10.41 24.66 -7.70
C ASN A 38 -9.90 23.91 -6.46
N LEU A 39 -10.41 22.72 -6.17
CA LEU A 39 -9.95 21.86 -5.07
C LEU A 39 -9.06 20.71 -5.57
N SER A 40 -8.43 20.88 -6.73
CA SER A 40 -7.45 19.91 -7.22
C SER A 40 -6.29 19.78 -6.24
N GLY A 41 -6.02 18.56 -5.80
CA GLY A 41 -5.00 18.26 -4.79
C GLY A 41 -5.47 18.44 -3.34
N PHE A 42 -6.71 18.85 -3.08
CA PHE A 42 -7.30 18.81 -1.74
C PHE A 42 -7.86 17.42 -1.43
N ILE A 43 -7.84 17.06 -0.15
CA ILE A 43 -8.53 15.88 0.38
C ILE A 43 -10.01 16.21 0.64
N ASP A 44 -10.83 15.22 1.03
CA ASP A 44 -12.29 15.41 1.09
C ASP A 44 -12.79 16.35 2.19
N ASP A 45 -11.93 16.71 3.15
CA ASP A 45 -12.23 17.79 4.09
C ASP A 45 -12.28 19.19 3.43
N LYS A 46 -11.87 19.29 2.16
CA LYS A 46 -11.87 20.49 1.31
C LYS A 46 -11.08 21.66 1.91
N SER A 47 -10.23 21.37 2.89
CA SER A 47 -9.48 22.35 3.68
C SER A 47 -7.99 22.05 3.66
N ASN A 48 -7.60 20.78 3.66
CA ASN A 48 -6.20 20.37 3.59
C ASN A 48 -5.81 19.99 2.16
N ARG A 49 -4.67 20.53 1.72
CA ARG A 49 -4.04 20.18 0.45
C ARG A 49 -3.03 19.05 0.65
N LEU A 50 -3.16 18.00 -0.14
CA LEU A 50 -2.18 16.93 -0.25
C LEU A 50 -0.95 17.44 -0.99
N ILE A 51 0.21 17.38 -0.34
CA ILE A 51 1.50 17.73 -0.94
C ILE A 51 2.10 16.47 -1.56
N GLY A 52 2.27 16.49 -2.88
CA GLY A 52 2.69 15.32 -3.64
C GLY A 52 1.57 14.29 -3.77
N TRP A 53 1.86 13.04 -3.42
CA TRP A 53 0.90 11.94 -3.47
C TRP A 53 0.99 11.15 -2.17
N ALA A 54 -0.16 10.63 -1.71
CA ALA A 54 -0.14 9.59 -0.71
C ALA A 54 0.61 8.37 -1.27
N THR A 55 1.31 7.64 -0.42
CA THR A 55 2.04 6.42 -0.78
C THR A 55 1.65 5.29 0.16
N MET A 56 1.55 4.08 -0.37
CA MET A 56 1.37 2.84 0.37
C MET A 56 2.64 2.01 0.18
N ARG A 57 3.41 1.89 1.24
CA ARG A 57 4.67 1.13 1.28
C ARG A 57 4.45 -0.20 1.98
N GLN A 58 4.96 -1.27 1.38
CA GLN A 58 4.94 -2.61 1.92
C GLN A 58 6.35 -3.07 2.26
N LEU A 59 6.47 -3.72 3.43
CA LEU A 59 7.59 -4.58 3.77
C LEU A 59 7.13 -6.03 3.82
N ARG A 60 7.93 -6.92 3.25
CA ARG A 60 7.69 -8.36 3.17
C ARG A 60 8.98 -9.14 3.40
N VAL A 61 8.84 -10.37 3.85
CA VAL A 61 9.98 -11.29 4.05
C VAL A 61 10.21 -12.14 2.81
N ARG A 62 11.42 -12.68 2.67
CA ARG A 62 11.74 -13.57 1.56
C ARG A 62 10.99 -14.90 1.67
N ALA A 63 10.40 -15.33 0.56
CA ALA A 63 9.56 -16.53 0.50
C ALA A 63 10.35 -17.85 0.63
N ASP A 64 11.64 -17.84 0.31
CA ASP A 64 12.54 -19.01 0.41
C ASP A 64 12.86 -19.39 1.85
N LEU A 65 12.73 -18.49 2.81
CA LEU A 65 12.96 -18.78 4.23
C LEU A 65 11.91 -19.69 4.85
N CYS A 66 10.82 -19.93 4.11
CA CYS A 66 9.65 -20.60 4.61
C CYS A 66 9.51 -22.00 4.00
N HIS A 67 10.33 -22.93 4.47
CA HIS A 67 10.31 -24.33 4.04
C HIS A 67 9.36 -25.16 4.90
N VAL A 68 8.13 -25.34 4.42
CA VAL A 68 7.18 -26.27 5.04
C VAL A 68 7.63 -27.71 4.77
N HIS A 69 7.96 -28.46 5.83
CA HIS A 69 8.28 -29.88 5.71
C HIS A 69 7.08 -30.63 5.08
N PRO A 70 7.29 -31.67 4.24
CA PRO A 70 6.17 -32.37 3.56
C PRO A 70 5.06 -32.85 4.49
N VAL A 71 5.42 -33.29 5.71
CA VAL A 71 4.47 -33.68 6.77
C VAL A 71 3.65 -32.48 7.25
N SER A 72 4.27 -31.32 7.43
CA SER A 72 3.59 -30.07 7.81
C SER A 72 2.62 -29.60 6.71
N LYS A 73 2.96 -29.86 5.43
CA LYS A 73 2.08 -29.57 4.29
C LYS A 73 0.83 -30.46 4.30
N SER A 74 0.95 -31.74 4.66
CA SER A 74 -0.22 -32.62 4.83
C SER A 74 -1.11 -32.23 6.02
N LEU A 75 -0.57 -31.48 6.98
CA LEU A 75 -1.28 -30.98 8.16
C LEU A 75 -1.79 -29.54 7.99
N ASN A 76 -1.66 -28.93 6.79
CA ASN A 76 -1.99 -27.53 6.53
C ASN A 76 -1.33 -26.53 7.50
N LEU A 77 -0.15 -26.87 8.03
CA LEU A 77 0.60 -25.94 8.86
C LEU A 77 1.21 -24.86 7.97
N THR A 78 0.85 -23.61 8.23
CA THR A 78 1.45 -22.44 7.60
C THR A 78 2.79 -22.16 8.26
N CYS A 79 3.80 -21.91 7.44
CA CYS A 79 5.06 -21.40 7.93
C CYS A 79 4.98 -19.86 7.91
N GLU A 80 5.31 -19.26 9.04
CA GLU A 80 5.31 -17.82 9.23
C GLU A 80 6.66 -17.42 9.81
N VAL A 81 7.35 -16.49 9.14
CA VAL A 81 8.65 -15.98 9.58
C VAL A 81 8.47 -14.54 10.02
N ASP A 82 8.84 -14.19 11.24
CA ASP A 82 8.77 -12.81 11.73
C ASP A 82 9.67 -11.87 10.93
N TYR A 83 9.37 -10.57 10.92
CA TYR A 83 10.21 -9.60 10.21
C TYR A 83 11.55 -9.39 10.91
N SER A 84 12.63 -9.33 10.12
CA SER A 84 13.93 -8.83 10.54
C SER A 84 14.66 -8.20 9.36
N TYR A 85 15.66 -7.35 9.63
CA TYR A 85 16.43 -6.72 8.54
C TYR A 85 17.17 -7.72 7.65
N SER A 86 17.54 -8.90 8.17
CA SER A 86 18.27 -9.92 7.41
C SER A 86 17.36 -10.80 6.54
N ASN A 87 16.06 -10.81 6.82
CA ASN A 87 15.08 -11.60 6.08
C ASN A 87 14.14 -10.78 5.19
N GLU A 88 14.28 -9.45 5.19
CA GLU A 88 13.57 -8.56 4.27
C GLU A 88 13.80 -8.95 2.81
N GLU A 89 12.73 -8.97 2.03
CA GLU A 89 12.82 -9.17 0.58
C GLU A 89 13.13 -7.84 -0.12
N GLN A 90 14.31 -7.79 -0.73
CA GLN A 90 14.82 -6.60 -1.41
C GLN A 90 14.94 -6.78 -2.93
N ARG A 91 14.58 -7.96 -3.47
CA ARG A 91 14.58 -8.19 -4.91
C ARG A 91 13.35 -7.53 -5.55
N SER A 92 13.50 -7.10 -6.78
CA SER A 92 12.39 -6.60 -7.58
C SER A 92 11.70 -7.75 -8.30
N PHE A 93 10.37 -7.68 -8.37
CA PHE A 93 9.54 -8.68 -9.03
C PHE A 93 8.68 -8.04 -10.11
N GLY A 94 8.18 -8.89 -10.99
CA GLY A 94 7.01 -8.57 -11.80
C GLY A 94 5.72 -8.79 -11.02
N LEU A 95 4.61 -8.68 -11.76
CA LEU A 95 3.27 -8.86 -11.20
C LEU A 95 3.12 -10.21 -10.51
N LYS A 96 2.30 -10.23 -9.46
CA LYS A 96 2.04 -11.43 -8.64
C LYS A 96 3.30 -12.04 -8.03
N TRP A 97 4.32 -11.22 -7.77
CA TRP A 97 5.60 -11.66 -7.17
C TRP A 97 6.36 -12.68 -8.03
N MET A 98 6.18 -12.61 -9.35
CA MET A 98 6.84 -13.50 -10.31
C MET A 98 8.10 -12.85 -10.89
N ASN A 99 9.10 -13.64 -11.28
CA ASN A 99 10.30 -13.14 -11.95
C ASN A 99 10.08 -12.77 -13.44
N SER A 100 8.82 -12.61 -13.87
CA SER A 100 8.45 -12.36 -15.27
C SER A 100 8.14 -10.88 -15.51
N THR A 101 8.68 -10.32 -16.58
CA THR A 101 8.44 -8.93 -17.01
C THR A 101 7.19 -8.85 -17.88
N LEU A 102 6.00 -8.96 -17.27
CA LEU A 102 4.77 -8.56 -17.95
C LEU A 102 4.76 -7.03 -18.06
N THR A 103 4.56 -6.49 -19.27
CA THR A 103 4.63 -5.04 -19.55
C THR A 103 3.28 -4.41 -19.92
N ASN A 104 2.19 -5.19 -19.89
CA ASN A 104 0.88 -4.75 -20.39
C ASN A 104 0.06 -3.91 -19.39
N TYR A 105 0.65 -3.48 -18.28
CA TYR A 105 -0.03 -2.74 -17.21
C TYR A 105 0.61 -1.37 -16.99
N SER A 106 -0.11 -0.48 -16.31
CA SER A 106 0.37 0.87 -16.04
C SER A 106 1.70 0.84 -15.25
N SER A 107 2.54 1.85 -15.48
CA SER A 107 3.81 1.99 -14.76
C SER A 107 3.62 2.05 -13.24
N SER A 108 2.50 2.62 -12.77
CA SER A 108 2.13 2.66 -11.35
C SER A 108 1.99 1.25 -10.75
N ILE A 109 1.32 0.34 -11.45
CA ILE A 109 1.15 -1.05 -11.01
C ILE A 109 2.47 -1.83 -11.12
N LEU A 110 3.21 -1.68 -12.23
CA LEU A 110 4.48 -2.37 -12.42
C LEU A 110 5.51 -1.97 -11.35
N ASN A 111 5.62 -0.66 -11.07
CA ASN A 111 6.56 -0.14 -10.08
C ASN A 111 6.19 -0.57 -8.64
N ALA A 112 4.92 -0.91 -8.37
CA ALA A 112 4.51 -1.40 -7.06
C ALA A 112 5.12 -2.76 -6.68
N PHE A 113 5.60 -3.55 -7.65
CA PHE A 113 6.31 -4.81 -7.41
C PHE A 113 7.84 -4.67 -7.47
N ARG A 114 8.35 -3.46 -7.76
CA ARG A 114 9.77 -3.15 -7.74
C ARG A 114 10.19 -2.72 -6.33
N TYR A 115 11.26 -3.30 -5.83
CA TYR A 115 11.83 -2.86 -4.56
C TYR A 115 12.49 -1.49 -4.75
N ARG A 116 12.24 -0.56 -3.82
CA ARG A 116 12.88 0.75 -3.76
C ARG A 116 13.73 0.82 -2.49
N SER A 117 14.97 1.26 -2.64
CA SER A 117 15.92 1.35 -1.53
C SER A 117 15.64 2.57 -0.64
N SER A 118 16.25 2.60 0.55
CA SER A 118 16.22 3.77 1.43
C SER A 118 16.59 5.08 0.73
N GLN A 119 17.61 5.02 -0.12
CA GLN A 119 18.15 6.20 -0.81
C GLN A 119 17.17 6.72 -1.86
N GLU A 120 16.39 5.83 -2.49
CA GLU A 120 15.41 6.19 -3.51
C GLU A 120 14.10 6.70 -2.90
N LEU A 121 13.77 6.27 -1.69
CA LEU A 121 12.53 6.65 -0.99
C LEU A 121 12.68 7.86 -0.08
N ASP A 122 13.90 8.17 0.39
CA ASP A 122 14.17 9.22 1.37
C ASP A 122 13.26 9.13 2.60
N THR A 123 13.04 7.89 3.05
CA THR A 123 12.15 7.53 4.17
C THR A 123 12.94 7.27 5.44
N TYR A 124 12.28 7.47 6.58
CA TYR A 124 12.82 7.16 7.91
C TYR A 124 12.38 5.78 8.40
N THR A 125 13.19 5.24 9.32
CA THR A 125 12.88 3.98 10.00
C THR A 125 11.60 4.17 10.83
N TYR A 126 10.70 3.19 10.77
CA TYR A 126 9.47 3.23 11.55
C TYR A 126 9.53 2.20 12.68
N VAL A 127 9.29 2.64 13.91
CA VAL A 127 9.19 1.76 15.08
C VAL A 127 7.71 1.53 15.35
N GLY A 128 7.26 0.29 15.17
CA GLY A 128 5.91 -0.14 15.54
C GLY A 128 5.93 -1.12 16.70
N ASP A 129 4.75 -1.54 17.15
CA ASP A 129 4.59 -2.40 18.33
C ASP A 129 5.23 -3.79 18.14
N HIS A 130 5.27 -4.29 16.91
CA HIS A 130 5.77 -5.63 16.56
C HIS A 130 7.19 -5.62 15.97
N GLY A 131 7.86 -4.47 15.90
CA GLY A 131 9.23 -4.40 15.42
C GLY A 131 9.62 -3.05 14.83
N THR A 132 10.88 -2.98 14.43
CA THR A 132 11.42 -1.82 13.71
C THR A 132 11.55 -2.16 12.24
N TYR A 133 10.97 -1.32 11.38
CA TYR A 133 10.86 -1.56 9.95
C TYR A 133 11.85 -0.69 9.19
N ASN A 134 12.57 -1.32 8.27
CA ASN A 134 13.56 -0.66 7.45
C ASN A 134 12.91 0.42 6.56
N THR A 135 13.74 1.26 5.96
CA THR A 135 13.33 2.43 5.18
C THR A 135 12.89 2.07 3.76
N GLY A 136 13.45 1.00 3.19
CA GLY A 136 13.11 0.50 1.85
C GLY A 136 11.72 -0.13 1.74
N GLY A 137 11.41 -0.70 0.57
CA GLY A 137 10.22 -1.53 0.40
C GLY A 137 9.58 -1.41 -0.98
N PHE A 138 8.40 -2.01 -1.11
CA PHE A 138 7.58 -1.98 -2.32
C PHE A 138 6.54 -0.88 -2.20
N VAL A 139 6.44 0.02 -3.17
CA VAL A 139 5.64 1.24 -3.02
C VAL A 139 4.63 1.39 -4.13
N TYR A 140 3.36 1.53 -3.75
CA TYR A 140 2.30 2.02 -4.60
C TYR A 140 2.01 3.50 -4.29
N GLU A 141 2.02 4.36 -5.30
CA GLU A 141 1.70 5.77 -5.14
C GLU A 141 0.26 6.02 -5.62
N PHE A 142 -0.56 6.67 -4.79
CA PHE A 142 -1.95 6.99 -5.10
C PHE A 142 -2.02 8.18 -6.08
N ARG A 143 -1.57 7.96 -7.32
CA ARG A 143 -1.60 8.92 -8.42
C ARG A 143 -2.89 8.81 -9.24
N GLY A 144 -3.32 9.94 -9.78
CA GLY A 144 -4.45 9.98 -10.72
C GLY A 144 -5.80 10.24 -10.05
N CYS A 145 -6.85 10.02 -10.83
CA CYS A 145 -8.23 10.29 -10.44
C CYS A 145 -8.87 9.11 -9.67
N LEU A 146 -10.02 9.34 -9.05
CA LEU A 146 -10.67 8.38 -8.16
C LEU A 146 -10.94 7.01 -8.83
N SER A 147 -11.35 7.01 -10.10
CA SER A 147 -11.62 5.79 -10.86
C SER A 147 -10.34 5.00 -11.16
N GLU A 148 -9.25 5.69 -11.51
CA GLU A 148 -7.94 5.06 -11.72
C GLU A 148 -7.41 4.43 -10.43
N LEU A 149 -7.55 5.14 -9.29
CA LEU A 149 -7.16 4.62 -7.98
C LEU A 149 -7.94 3.34 -7.65
N ARG A 150 -9.27 3.36 -7.75
CA ARG A 150 -10.10 2.17 -7.49
C ARG A 150 -9.74 0.99 -8.41
N SER A 151 -9.53 1.25 -9.70
CA SER A 151 -9.12 0.23 -10.67
C SER A 151 -7.76 -0.39 -10.31
N ASN A 152 -6.77 0.47 -10.01
CA ASN A 152 -5.43 0.04 -9.63
C ASN A 152 -5.43 -0.78 -8.34
N LEU A 153 -6.19 -0.38 -7.32
CA LEU A 153 -6.28 -1.11 -6.06
C LEU A 153 -6.96 -2.47 -6.23
N SER A 154 -8.01 -2.54 -7.04
CA SER A 154 -8.63 -3.81 -7.41
C SER A 154 -7.63 -4.75 -8.11
N LEU A 155 -6.77 -4.23 -8.99
CA LEU A 155 -5.69 -4.99 -9.62
C LEU A 155 -4.64 -5.45 -8.59
N LEU A 156 -4.19 -4.59 -7.69
CA LEU A 156 -3.23 -4.97 -6.64
C LEU A 156 -3.80 -6.05 -5.71
N ARG A 157 -5.09 -5.96 -5.36
CA ARG A 157 -5.80 -7.00 -4.62
C ARG A 157 -5.84 -8.32 -5.40
N GLN A 158 -6.21 -8.28 -6.68
CA GLN A 158 -6.27 -9.45 -7.54
C GLN A 158 -4.89 -10.10 -7.71
N PHE A 159 -3.83 -9.29 -7.77
CA PHE A 159 -2.45 -9.76 -7.88
C PHE A 159 -1.83 -10.16 -6.55
N LYS A 160 -2.61 -10.15 -5.46
CA LYS A 160 -2.15 -10.48 -4.10
C LYS A 160 -0.92 -9.67 -3.72
N TRP A 161 -0.96 -8.36 -3.97
CA TRP A 161 0.11 -7.47 -3.55
C TRP A 161 0.30 -7.53 -2.02
N ILE A 162 -0.78 -7.74 -1.26
CA ILE A 162 -0.70 -8.14 0.15
C ILE A 162 -0.94 -9.65 0.21
N ASP A 163 0.05 -10.39 0.71
CA ASP A 163 0.02 -11.85 0.83
C ASP A 163 0.58 -12.32 2.19
N GLN A 164 0.71 -13.63 2.37
CA GLN A 164 1.21 -14.24 3.60
C GLN A 164 2.65 -13.86 3.97
N TYR A 165 3.44 -13.29 3.05
CA TYR A 165 4.81 -12.85 3.32
C TYR A 165 4.89 -11.37 3.68
N THR A 166 3.80 -10.62 3.52
CA THR A 166 3.70 -9.22 3.96
C THR A 166 3.78 -9.16 5.49
N ARG A 167 4.53 -8.19 6.02
CA ARG A 167 4.68 -7.98 7.48
C ARG A 167 4.28 -6.59 7.94
N ALA A 168 4.39 -5.60 7.07
CA ALA A 168 3.92 -4.26 7.38
C ALA A 168 3.45 -3.54 6.12
N ILE A 169 2.39 -2.75 6.29
CA ILE A 169 1.92 -1.77 5.32
C ILE A 169 1.91 -0.42 6.01
N LEU A 170 2.54 0.57 5.38
CA LEU A 170 2.58 1.94 5.86
C LEU A 170 1.97 2.84 4.80
N ILE A 171 0.96 3.62 5.20
CA ILE A 171 0.43 4.69 4.36
C ILE A 171 1.01 6.01 4.85
N GLN A 172 1.61 6.77 3.94
CA GLN A 172 2.23 8.05 4.24
C GLN A 172 1.68 9.14 3.34
N MET A 173 1.40 10.31 3.91
CA MET A 173 0.94 11.49 3.19
C MET A 173 1.28 12.75 3.98
N SER A 174 1.51 13.84 3.25
CA SER A 174 1.79 15.15 3.84
C SER A 174 0.66 16.11 3.47
N LEU A 175 0.08 16.76 4.48
CA LEU A 175 -1.03 17.68 4.32
C LEU A 175 -0.59 19.10 4.69
N TYR A 176 -1.12 20.07 3.95
CA TYR A 176 -0.91 21.49 4.19
C TYR A 176 -2.26 22.20 4.31
N ASN A 177 -2.46 22.94 5.40
CA ASN A 177 -3.67 23.73 5.61
C ASN A 177 -3.40 25.21 5.30
N PRO A 178 -3.95 25.76 4.20
CA PRO A 178 -3.79 27.16 3.85
C PRO A 178 -4.62 28.12 4.71
N ASN A 179 -5.60 27.64 5.48
CA ASN A 179 -6.55 28.50 6.20
C ASN A 179 -6.03 29.01 7.55
N ILE A 180 -4.99 28.38 8.11
CA ILE A 180 -4.49 28.64 9.48
C ILE A 180 -3.05 29.19 9.49
N GLN A 181 -2.64 29.84 8.40
CA GLN A 181 -1.28 30.33 8.23
C GLN A 181 -1.06 31.72 8.83
#